data_AF-A0A838JN51-F1
#
_entry.id   AF-A0A838JN51-F1
#
_cell.length_a   1.000
_cell.length_b   1.000
_cell.length_c   1.000
_cell.angle_alpha   90.00
_cell.angle_beta   90.00
_cell.angle_gamma   90.00
#
_symmetry.space_group_name_H-M   'P 1'
#
loop_
_entity.id
_entity.type
_entity.pdbx_description
1 polymer ?
#
loop_
_entity_poly.entity_id
_entity_poly.type
_entity_poly.pdbx_seq_one_letter_code
_entity_poly.pdbx_strand_id
1 'polypeptide(L)'
;MSKHATPGGSSMIAHDPVLVQLVRLIDRLPAPSPPQHRARRRGRPPLYSNALFLKALVIMTLRRLHRVGELLAVLEEPTDEMSSLRELLSGAERRFPSRRTFESRLRSLPENLP
;
A
#
# COMPACT_ATOMS: atom_id res chain seq x y z
N MET A 1 5.73 -36.12 40.50
CA MET A 1 4.66 -35.13 40.75
C MET A 1 5.04 -33.84 40.02
N SER A 2 4.53 -33.67 38.80
CA SER A 2 4.76 -32.49 37.95
C SER A 2 3.81 -31.37 38.36
N LYS A 3 4.31 -30.15 38.58
CA LYS A 3 3.48 -28.94 38.64
C LYS A 3 4.15 -27.77 37.91
N HIS A 4 3.69 -27.62 36.67
CA HIS A 4 3.44 -26.41 35.87
C HIS A 4 4.46 -25.26 35.88
N ALA A 5 5.14 -25.14 34.75
CA ALA A 5 5.75 -23.92 34.26
C ALA A 5 4.67 -22.83 34.03
N THR A 6 4.95 -21.63 34.50
CA THR A 6 4.23 -20.39 34.16
C THR A 6 4.59 -20.00 32.73
N PRO A 7 3.65 -19.92 31.77
CA PRO A 7 3.91 -19.21 30.55
C PRO A 7 3.84 -17.72 30.86
N GLY A 8 4.99 -17.06 30.83
CA GLY A 8 5.06 -15.61 30.67
C GLY A 8 4.40 -15.27 29.34
N GLY A 9 3.12 -14.92 29.39
CA GLY A 9 2.39 -14.39 28.26
C GLY A 9 3.00 -13.05 27.90
N SER A 10 3.86 -13.04 26.88
CA SER A 10 4.22 -11.84 26.17
C SER A 10 2.93 -11.15 25.76
N SER A 11 2.65 -10.01 26.38
CA SER A 11 1.62 -9.09 25.92
C SER A 11 2.02 -8.70 24.50
N MET A 12 1.43 -9.39 23.53
CA MET A 12 1.56 -9.10 22.11
C MET A 12 0.85 -7.77 21.90
N ILE A 13 1.58 -6.67 22.14
CA ILE A 13 1.15 -5.35 21.71
C ILE A 13 0.97 -5.52 20.21
N ALA A 14 -0.28 -5.42 19.74
CA ALA A 14 -0.63 -5.35 18.34
C ALA A 14 -0.05 -4.04 17.78
N HIS A 15 1.27 -3.98 17.68
CA HIS A 15 1.96 -2.92 17.00
C HIS A 15 1.61 -3.10 15.55
N ASP A 16 0.72 -2.22 15.07
CA ASP A 16 0.62 -2.00 13.62
C ASP A 16 2.05 -1.81 13.12
N PRO A 17 2.54 -2.66 12.20
CA PRO A 17 3.91 -2.60 11.73
C PRO A 17 4.22 -1.19 11.25
N VAL A 18 5.42 -0.68 11.55
CA VAL A 18 5.82 0.71 11.22
C VAL A 18 5.55 1.04 9.74
N LEU A 19 5.74 0.06 8.86
CA LEU A 19 5.43 0.15 7.43
C LEU A 19 3.94 0.45 7.17
N VAL A 20 3.03 -0.27 7.83
CA VAL A 20 1.57 -0.05 7.73
C VAL A 20 1.20 1.37 8.19
N GLN A 21 1.81 1.85 9.28
CA GLN A 21 1.56 3.21 9.79
C GLN A 21 2.03 4.29 8.80
N LEU A 22 3.24 4.14 8.25
CA LEU A 22 3.79 5.06 7.24
C LEU A 22 2.93 5.08 5.98
N VAL A 23 2.46 3.91 5.53
CA VAL A 23 1.58 3.80 4.36
C VAL A 23 0.23 4.49 4.61
N ARG A 24 -0.35 4.36 5.81
CA ARG A 24 -1.59 5.07 6.19
C ARG A 24 -1.41 6.58 6.27
N LEU A 25 -0.21 7.06 6.61
CA LEU A 25 0.06 8.50 6.67
C LEU A 25 -0.07 9.15 5.28
N ILE A 26 0.18 8.42 4.20
CA ILE A 26 0.05 8.91 2.82
C ILE A 26 -1.41 9.32 2.52
N ASP A 27 -2.40 8.65 3.12
CA ASP A 27 -3.81 9.02 2.94
C ASP A 27 -4.17 10.38 3.56
N ARG A 28 -3.34 10.89 4.48
CA ARG A 28 -3.55 12.17 5.15
C ARG A 28 -2.85 13.33 4.44
N LEU A 29 -2.04 13.05 3.42
CA LEU A 29 -1.42 14.10 2.61
C LEU A 29 -2.53 14.86 1.86
N PRO A 30 -2.58 16.19 1.95
CA PRO A 30 -3.53 16.97 1.16
C PRO A 30 -3.25 16.70 -0.32
N ALA A 31 -4.25 16.23 -1.06
CA ALA A 31 -4.12 16.01 -2.48
C ALA A 31 -3.84 17.36 -3.17
N PRO A 32 -2.82 17.48 -4.03
CA PRO A 32 -2.61 18.71 -4.80
C PRO A 32 -3.84 18.95 -5.67
N SER A 33 -4.23 20.22 -5.80
CA SER A 33 -5.31 20.61 -6.70
C SER A 33 -5.04 20.01 -8.10
N PRO A 34 -6.02 19.34 -8.72
CA PRO A 34 -5.80 18.71 -10.00
C PRO A 34 -5.31 19.76 -11.00
N PRO A 35 -4.25 19.51 -11.79
CA PRO A 35 -3.74 20.48 -12.74
C PRO A 35 -4.88 20.92 -13.67
N GLN A 36 -5.01 22.23 -13.92
CA GLN A 36 -6.14 22.82 -14.66
C GLN A 36 -6.37 22.15 -16.04
N HIS A 37 -5.35 21.54 -16.63
CA HIS A 37 -5.44 20.77 -17.87
C HIS A 37 -6.19 19.43 -17.73
N ARG A 38 -6.20 18.80 -16.55
CA ARG A 38 -7.02 17.61 -16.24
C ARG A 38 -8.49 17.97 -16.00
N ALA A 39 -8.80 19.16 -15.50
CA ALA A 39 -10.18 19.62 -15.33
C ALA A 39 -10.94 19.69 -16.67
N ARG A 40 -10.20 19.84 -17.79
CA ARG A 40 -10.76 19.84 -19.16
C ARG A 40 -11.00 18.46 -19.76
N ARG A 41 -10.46 17.38 -19.20
CA ARG A 41 -10.76 16.03 -19.69
C ARG A 41 -12.12 15.58 -19.14
N ARG A 42 -13.19 15.89 -19.89
CA ARG A 42 -14.49 15.20 -19.74
C ARG A 42 -14.27 13.71 -19.99
N GLY A 43 -14.17 12.93 -18.93
CA GLY A 43 -13.96 11.48 -18.96
C GLY A 43 -14.14 10.87 -17.58
N ARG A 44 -14.44 9.56 -17.54
CA ARG A 44 -14.65 8.79 -16.31
C ARG A 44 -13.45 8.99 -15.35
N PRO A 45 -13.68 9.27 -14.06
CA PRO A 45 -12.61 9.39 -13.07
C PRO A 45 -11.69 8.16 -13.11
N PRO A 46 -10.36 8.34 -12.91
CA PRO A 46 -9.44 7.21 -12.88
C PRO A 46 -9.85 6.24 -11.77
N LEU A 47 -9.89 4.95 -12.11
CA LEU A 47 -10.36 3.91 -11.20
C LEU A 47 -9.53 3.79 -9.90
N TYR A 48 -8.26 4.16 -9.97
CA TYR A 48 -7.32 4.12 -8.86
C TYR A 48 -6.63 5.47 -8.68
N SER A 49 -6.60 5.98 -7.45
CA SER A 49 -5.94 7.23 -7.09
C SER A 49 -4.42 7.13 -7.28
N ASN A 50 -3.75 8.27 -7.51
CA ASN A 50 -2.28 8.30 -7.56
C ASN A 50 -1.67 7.94 -6.18
N ALA A 51 -2.33 8.32 -5.09
CA ALA A 51 -1.90 8.01 -3.72
C ALA A 51 -1.73 6.50 -3.48
N LEU A 52 -2.60 5.66 -4.08
CA LEU A 52 -2.47 4.21 -4.00
C LEU A 52 -1.14 3.71 -4.56
N PHE A 53 -0.72 4.23 -5.72
CA PHE A 53 0.55 3.82 -6.32
C PHE A 53 1.76 4.45 -5.63
N LEU A 54 1.60 5.61 -4.98
CA LEU A 54 2.61 6.17 -4.08
C LEU A 54 2.84 5.27 -2.87
N LYS A 55 1.78 4.75 -2.24
CA LYS A 55 1.89 3.74 -1.16
C LYS A 55 2.69 2.53 -1.62
N ALA A 56 2.38 2.00 -2.80
CA ALA A 56 3.09 0.85 -3.37
C ALA A 56 4.58 1.17 -3.57
N LEU A 57 4.90 2.36 -4.08
CA LEU A 57 6.29 2.79 -4.25
C LEU A 57 7.03 2.90 -2.91
N VAL A 58 6.39 3.41 -1.86
CA VAL A 58 6.98 3.49 -0.52
C VAL A 58 7.27 2.09 0.04
N ILE A 59 6.34 1.15 -0.10
CA ILE A 59 6.55 -0.24 0.29
C ILE A 59 7.74 -0.83 -0.47
N MET A 60 7.77 -0.67 -1.80
CA MET A 60 8.88 -1.15 -2.64
C MET A 60 10.23 -0.55 -2.20
N THR A 61 10.27 0.76 -1.92
CA THR A 61 11.49 1.45 -1.50
C THR A 61 11.99 0.95 -0.14
N LEU A 62 11.10 0.86 0.86
CA LEU A 62 11.46 0.45 2.22
C LEU A 62 11.82 -1.04 2.32
N ARG A 63 11.18 -1.89 1.51
CA ARG A 63 11.47 -3.33 1.44
C ARG A 63 12.53 -3.68 0.37
N ARG A 64 13.13 -2.68 -0.29
CA ARG A 64 14.15 -2.84 -1.36
C ARG A 64 13.69 -3.77 -2.50
N LEU A 65 12.41 -3.67 -2.87
CA LEU A 65 11.81 -4.39 -3.99
C LEU A 65 11.95 -3.52 -5.24
N HIS A 66 12.50 -4.09 -6.30
CA HIS A 66 12.77 -3.36 -7.54
C HIS A 66 11.78 -3.72 -8.66
N ARG A 67 10.99 -4.79 -8.47
CA ARG A 67 10.03 -5.27 -9.47
C ARG A 67 8.63 -5.39 -8.89
N VAL A 68 7.63 -5.13 -9.72
CA VAL A 68 6.21 -5.31 -9.33
C VAL A 68 5.92 -6.77 -8.97
N GLY A 69 6.55 -7.73 -9.64
CA GLY A 69 6.41 -9.14 -9.29
C GLY A 69 6.85 -9.46 -7.85
N GLU A 70 7.93 -8.82 -7.38
CA GLU A 70 8.43 -8.99 -6.01
C GLU A 70 7.45 -8.37 -4.99
N LEU A 71 6.90 -7.19 -5.29
CA LEU A 71 5.84 -6.59 -4.48
C LEU A 71 4.64 -7.53 -4.34
N LEU A 72 4.16 -8.09 -5.46
CA LEU A 72 3.01 -8.97 -5.44
C LEU A 72 3.29 -10.26 -4.67
N ALA A 73 4.48 -10.85 -4.84
CA ALA A 73 4.88 -12.05 -4.09
C ALA A 73 4.94 -11.79 -2.58
N VAL A 74 5.54 -10.67 -2.17
CA VAL A 74 5.60 -10.26 -0.75
C VAL A 74 4.19 -10.04 -0.19
N LEU A 75 3.30 -9.38 -0.94
CA LEU A 75 1.91 -9.17 -0.51
C LEU A 75 1.04 -10.44 -0.46
N GLU A 76 1.52 -11.55 -1.03
CA GLU A 76 0.86 -12.85 -0.96
C GLU A 76 1.29 -13.68 0.25
N GLU A 77 2.33 -13.26 0.97
CA GLU A 77 2.75 -13.96 2.19
C GLU A 77 1.62 -13.93 3.24
N PRO A 78 1.34 -15.06 3.92
CA PRO A 78 0.20 -15.19 4.82
C PRO A 78 0.50 -14.57 6.20
N THR A 79 0.76 -13.26 6.22
CA THR A 79 1.01 -12.49 7.44
C THR A 79 0.01 -11.36 7.60
N ASP A 80 -0.24 -10.95 8.84
CA ASP A 80 -1.17 -9.86 9.16
C ASP A 80 -0.70 -8.52 8.58
N GLU A 81 0.63 -8.29 8.56
CA GLU A 81 1.24 -7.12 7.92
C GLU A 81 0.89 -7.07 6.44
N MET A 82 1.11 -8.17 5.70
CA MET A 82 0.90 -8.22 4.25
C MET A 82 -0.58 -8.12 3.89
N SER A 83 -1.44 -8.76 4.68
CA SER A 83 -2.90 -8.64 4.55
C SER A 83 -3.34 -7.18 4.70
N SER A 84 -2.83 -6.48 5.72
CA SER A 84 -3.10 -5.06 5.95
C SER A 84 -2.58 -4.17 4.81
N LEU A 85 -1.37 -4.43 4.30
CA LEU A 85 -0.81 -3.70 3.17
C LEU A 85 -1.63 -3.92 1.88
N ARG A 86 -2.11 -5.14 1.65
CA ARG A 86 -2.97 -5.48 0.51
C ARG A 86 -4.31 -4.74 0.57
N GLU A 87 -4.89 -4.59 1.76
CA GLU A 87 -6.09 -3.76 1.95
C GLU A 87 -5.81 -2.29 1.65
N LEU A 88 -4.69 -1.73 2.13
CA LEU A 88 -4.29 -0.34 1.89
C LEU A 88 -3.98 -0.03 0.41
N LEU A 89 -3.61 -1.06 -0.35
CA LEU A 89 -3.37 -1.01 -1.79
C LEU A 89 -4.60 -1.38 -2.62
N SER A 90 -5.75 -1.56 -2.00
CA SER A 90 -7.02 -1.77 -2.68
C SER A 90 -7.70 -0.43 -2.96
N GLY A 91 -8.21 -0.26 -4.17
CA GLY A 91 -8.94 0.94 -4.58
C GLY A 91 -10.35 1.01 -3.98
N ALA A 92 -11.16 1.90 -4.53
CA ALA A 92 -12.59 1.93 -4.24
C ALA A 92 -13.21 0.52 -4.46
N GLU A 93 -14.20 0.17 -3.63
CA GLU A 93 -14.85 -1.15 -3.63
C GLU A 93 -13.91 -2.34 -3.31
N ARG A 94 -12.80 -2.09 -2.58
CA ARG A 94 -11.79 -3.12 -2.23
C ARG A 94 -11.19 -3.83 -3.44
N ARG A 95 -11.19 -3.18 -4.61
CA ARG A 95 -10.63 -3.79 -5.81
C ARG A 95 -9.11 -3.66 -5.83
N PHE A 96 -8.39 -4.78 -5.85
CA PHE A 96 -6.93 -4.77 -5.95
C PHE A 96 -6.49 -4.53 -7.42
N PRO A 97 -5.50 -3.65 -7.69
CA PRO A 97 -5.01 -3.44 -9.05
C PRO A 97 -4.31 -4.68 -9.63
N SER A 98 -4.44 -4.88 -10.94
CA SER A 98 -3.68 -5.93 -11.63
C SER A 98 -2.19 -5.58 -11.73
N ARG A 99 -1.33 -6.59 -11.90
CA ARG A 99 0.11 -6.40 -12.16
C ARG A 99 0.39 -5.37 -13.26
N ARG A 100 -0.30 -5.49 -14.39
CA ARG A 100 -0.21 -4.55 -15.52
C ARG A 100 -0.54 -3.11 -15.10
N THR A 101 -1.50 -2.94 -14.20
CA THR A 101 -1.89 -1.62 -13.68
C THR A 101 -0.78 -1.03 -12.80
N PHE A 102 -0.21 -1.83 -11.90
CA PHE A 102 0.94 -1.41 -11.09
C PHE A 102 2.13 -1.02 -11.97
N GLU A 103 2.54 -1.85 -12.92
CA GLU A 103 3.67 -1.57 -13.81
C GLU A 103 3.47 -0.27 -14.60
N SER A 104 2.28 -0.09 -15.18
CA SER A 104 1.93 1.11 -15.95
C SER A 104 1.92 2.38 -15.08
N ARG A 105 1.31 2.31 -13.90
CA ARG A 105 1.13 3.47 -13.01
C ARG A 105 2.40 3.84 -12.26
N LEU A 106 3.20 2.86 -11.83
CA LEU A 106 4.51 3.12 -11.21
C LEU A 106 5.50 3.72 -12.22
N ARG A 107 5.49 3.27 -13.49
CA ARG A 107 6.34 3.86 -14.54
C ARG A 107 5.99 5.32 -14.82
N SER A 108 4.70 5.64 -14.83
CA SER A 108 4.21 7.00 -15.08
C SER A 108 4.12 7.84 -13.79
N LEU A 109 4.49 7.29 -12.63
CA LEU A 109 4.33 7.97 -11.35
C LEU A 109 5.19 9.24 -11.24
N PRO A 110 6.47 9.29 -11.64
CA PRO A 110 7.32 10.47 -11.49
C PRO A 110 6.71 11.74 -12.11
N GLU A 111 6.10 11.60 -13.29
CA GLU A 111 5.41 12.68 -14.02
C GLU A 111 4.09 13.14 -13.36
N ASN A 112 3.61 12.38 -12.37
CA ASN A 112 2.28 12.49 -11.79
C ASN A 112 2.29 12.51 -10.26
N LEU A 113 3.48 12.62 -9.66
CA LEU A 113 3.69 12.81 -8.23
C LEU A 113 3.20 14.23 -7.85
N PRO A 114 2.61 14.39 -6.66
CA PRO A 114 2.33 15.71 -6.09
C PRO A 114 3.59 16.56 -5.96
#